data_AF-A0A7Y2SLS7-F1
#
_entry.id   AF-A0A7Y2SLS7-F1
#
_cell.length_a   1.000
_cell.length_b   1.000
_cell.length_c   1.000
_cell.angle_alpha   90.00
_cell.angle_beta   90.00
_cell.angle_gamma   90.00
#
_symmetry.space_group_name_H-M   'P 1'
#
loop_
_entity.id
_entity.type
_entity.pdbx_description
1 polymer ?
#
loop_
_entity_poly.entity_id
_entity_poly.type
_entity_poly.pdbx_seq_one_letter_code
_entity_poly.pdbx_strand_id
1 'polypeptide(L)'
;MSQPTYIQSTNTNQQLRRPLLLTLALIGMSAFVMIFASGCGGNAAAAEIAPIQAPQVAAVPILSPDQIATARELLVSQGCVGCHTIGMFPEAQGLIGPNLTHIATEVEQIILSPEYKASGGAAVNVGQYLYESILVPPLYVAPDCPMGECPNYVMPQNFGDRMTNEQINLIVDLFSTFK
;
A
#
# COMPACT_ATOMS: atom_id res chain seq x y z
N MET A 1 -4.00 -20.39 45.81
CA MET A 1 -5.17 -20.47 44.91
C MET A 1 -5.98 -19.19 45.10
N SER A 2 -5.73 -18.17 44.27
CA SER A 2 -6.51 -16.92 44.26
C SER A 2 -6.50 -16.39 42.83
N GLN A 3 -7.66 -16.42 42.17
CA GLN A 3 -7.86 -15.94 40.80
C GLN A 3 -8.16 -14.43 40.84
N PRO A 4 -7.63 -13.61 39.91
CA PRO A 4 -8.02 -12.20 39.80
C PRO A 4 -9.34 -12.03 39.03
N THR A 5 -10.20 -11.17 39.54
CA THR A 5 -11.51 -10.80 39.00
C THR A 5 -11.38 -9.83 37.81
N TYR A 6 -11.98 -10.22 36.68
CA TYR A 6 -12.05 -9.44 35.45
C TYR A 6 -13.30 -8.52 35.48
N ILE A 7 -13.11 -7.20 35.41
CA ILE A 7 -14.19 -6.22 35.25
C ILE A 7 -14.50 -6.09 33.76
N GLN A 8 -15.67 -6.56 33.33
CA GLN A 8 -16.19 -6.30 31.97
C GLN A 8 -16.79 -4.89 31.91
N SER A 9 -16.20 -4.03 31.06
CA SER A 9 -16.78 -2.74 30.68
C SER A 9 -17.79 -2.97 29.55
N THR A 10 -19.08 -2.79 29.84
CA THR A 10 -20.15 -2.92 28.84
C THR A 10 -20.37 -1.58 28.12
N ASN A 11 -20.09 -1.59 26.82
CA ASN A 11 -20.20 -0.46 25.91
C ASN A 11 -21.67 -0.02 25.76
N THR A 12 -21.97 1.19 26.24
CA THR A 12 -23.33 1.78 26.35
C THR A 12 -23.76 2.51 25.06
N ASN A 13 -23.47 1.98 23.87
CA ASN A 13 -23.76 2.66 22.59
C ASN A 13 -24.52 1.83 21.55
N GLN A 14 -25.39 0.91 21.99
CA GLN A 14 -26.16 0.05 21.07
C GLN A 14 -27.69 0.15 21.21
N GLN A 15 -28.22 1.20 21.86
CA GLN A 15 -29.62 1.24 22.29
C GLN A 15 -30.43 2.43 21.75
N LEU A 16 -30.12 3.02 20.59
CA LEU A 16 -30.88 4.19 20.13
C LEU A 16 -31.01 4.37 18.61
N ARG A 17 -31.43 3.33 17.85
CA ARG A 17 -32.05 3.52 16.52
C ARG A 17 -33.19 2.53 16.30
N ARG A 18 -34.38 2.90 16.79
CA ARG A 18 -35.64 2.16 16.60
C ARG A 18 -36.08 2.21 15.13
N PRO A 19 -36.63 1.12 14.58
CA PRO A 19 -37.29 1.07 13.28
C PRO A 19 -38.76 1.51 13.42
N LEU A 20 -39.34 2.05 12.34
CA LEU A 20 -40.76 2.02 11.95
C LEU A 20 -41.06 3.29 11.15
N LEU A 21 -41.41 3.16 9.87
CA LEU A 21 -42.53 3.87 9.23
C LEU A 21 -42.63 3.42 7.76
N LEU A 22 -43.52 2.45 7.56
CA LEU A 22 -44.22 2.19 6.31
C LEU A 22 -45.19 3.34 6.01
N THR A 23 -45.11 3.97 4.83
CA THR A 23 -46.27 4.61 4.18
C THR A 23 -46.15 4.52 2.66
N LEU A 24 -47.06 3.75 2.05
CA LEU A 24 -47.44 3.78 0.64
C LEU A 24 -47.89 5.19 0.20
N ALA A 25 -47.57 5.60 -1.03
CA ALA A 25 -48.48 6.38 -1.88
C ALA A 25 -48.02 6.38 -3.35
N LEU A 26 -48.73 5.61 -4.18
CA LEU A 26 -48.88 5.83 -5.62
C LEU A 26 -49.77 7.04 -5.86
N ILE A 27 -49.32 8.05 -6.63
CA ILE A 27 -50.05 9.03 -7.46
C ILE A 27 -48.93 9.75 -8.24
N GLY A 28 -48.82 9.68 -9.56
CA GLY A 28 -49.62 10.51 -10.46
C GLY A 28 -48.83 10.79 -11.73
N MET A 29 -49.26 10.14 -12.80
CA MET A 29 -48.87 10.39 -14.18
C MET A 29 -49.49 11.70 -14.65
N SER A 30 -48.70 12.71 -15.01
CA SER A 30 -49.10 13.75 -16.01
C SER A 30 -47.98 14.74 -16.33
N ALA A 31 -47.60 14.74 -17.61
CA ALA A 31 -47.27 15.92 -18.40
C ALA A 31 -46.08 16.80 -17.96
N PHE A 32 -44.89 16.45 -18.43
CA PHE A 32 -43.95 17.45 -18.95
C PHE A 32 -43.50 17.03 -20.34
N VAL A 33 -44.44 17.18 -21.28
CA VAL A 33 -44.17 17.25 -22.70
C VAL A 33 -43.67 18.66 -22.99
N MET A 34 -42.62 18.71 -23.81
CA MET A 34 -42.21 19.79 -24.70
C MET A 34 -41.07 20.75 -24.28
N ILE A 35 -40.05 20.70 -25.15
CA ILE A 35 -39.18 21.78 -25.63
C ILE A 35 -37.93 22.03 -24.80
N PHE A 36 -36.79 21.51 -25.28
CA PHE A 36 -35.70 22.33 -25.81
C PHE A 36 -34.90 21.51 -26.84
N ALA A 37 -35.14 21.84 -28.11
CA ALA A 37 -34.27 21.49 -29.22
C ALA A 37 -33.30 22.65 -29.43
N SER A 38 -32.01 22.46 -29.15
CA SER A 38 -30.91 23.24 -29.71
C SER A 38 -29.57 22.80 -29.09
N GLY A 39 -28.65 22.28 -29.91
CA GLY A 39 -27.25 22.61 -29.72
C GLY A 39 -26.24 21.46 -29.76
N CYS A 40 -25.43 21.51 -30.82
CA CYS A 40 -24.05 21.03 -30.96
C CYS A 40 -23.82 19.52 -31.07
N GLY A 41 -23.46 19.13 -32.30
CA GLY A 41 -22.87 17.85 -32.60
C GLY A 41 -21.55 17.66 -31.86
N GLY A 42 -21.40 16.50 -31.26
CA GLY A 42 -20.12 15.86 -31.03
C GLY A 42 -20.06 14.66 -31.95
N ASN A 43 -19.09 14.63 -32.85
CA ASN A 43 -18.75 13.44 -33.60
C ASN A 43 -18.59 12.29 -32.60
N ALA A 44 -19.39 11.23 -32.76
CA ALA A 44 -19.05 9.93 -32.23
C ALA A 44 -17.77 9.48 -32.95
N ALA A 45 -16.62 9.91 -32.41
CA ALA A 45 -15.41 9.13 -32.57
C ALA A 45 -15.75 7.77 -31.96
N ALA A 46 -16.01 6.80 -32.82
CA ALA A 46 -15.93 5.39 -32.45
C ALA A 46 -14.63 5.26 -31.66
N ALA A 47 -14.76 5.00 -30.36
CA ALA A 47 -13.63 4.63 -29.54
C ALA A 47 -13.05 3.39 -30.21
N GLU A 48 -11.93 3.60 -30.92
CA GLU A 48 -11.10 2.51 -31.35
C GLU A 48 -10.76 1.72 -30.09
N ILE A 49 -11.17 0.45 -30.06
CA ILE A 49 -10.82 -0.46 -28.99
C ILE A 49 -9.30 -0.61 -29.11
N ALA A 50 -8.58 0.23 -28.35
CA ALA A 50 -7.16 0.08 -28.18
C ALA A 50 -6.91 -1.37 -27.74
N PRO A 51 -5.97 -2.08 -28.37
CA PRO A 51 -5.69 -3.45 -27.98
C PRO A 51 -5.36 -3.48 -26.49
N ILE A 52 -6.05 -4.35 -25.75
CA ILE A 52 -5.76 -4.62 -24.35
C ILE A 52 -4.30 -5.06 -24.29
N GLN A 53 -3.44 -4.18 -23.81
CA GLN A 53 -2.05 -4.53 -23.53
C GLN A 53 -2.08 -5.58 -22.43
N ALA A 54 -1.51 -6.75 -22.72
CA ALA A 54 -1.35 -7.82 -21.73
C ALA A 54 -0.70 -7.25 -20.45
N PRO A 55 -1.03 -7.79 -19.26
CA PRO A 55 -0.43 -7.35 -18.01
C PRO A 55 1.08 -7.31 -18.17
N GLN A 56 1.64 -6.11 -18.05
CA GLN A 56 3.06 -5.88 -18.15
C GLN A 56 3.66 -6.51 -16.91
N VAL A 57 4.20 -7.72 -17.03
CA VAL A 57 5.05 -8.30 -15.98
C VAL A 57 6.17 -7.29 -15.81
N ALA A 58 6.16 -6.55 -14.70
CA ALA A 58 7.12 -5.49 -14.46
C ALA A 58 8.52 -6.08 -14.61
N ALA A 59 9.28 -5.58 -15.59
CA ALA A 59 10.64 -6.05 -15.81
C ALA A 59 11.48 -5.71 -14.58
N VAL A 60 12.31 -6.65 -14.12
CA VAL A 60 13.26 -6.40 -13.02
C VAL A 60 14.23 -5.30 -13.48
N PRO A 61 14.44 -4.23 -12.69
CA PRO A 61 15.37 -3.17 -13.03
C PRO A 61 16.81 -3.69 -13.23
N ILE A 62 17.51 -3.14 -14.22
CA ILE A 62 18.94 -3.38 -14.41
C ILE A 62 19.68 -2.15 -13.89
N LEU A 63 20.48 -2.32 -12.84
CA LEU A 63 21.27 -1.25 -12.22
C LEU A 63 22.74 -1.36 -12.60
N SER A 64 23.37 -0.22 -12.88
CA SER A 64 24.82 -0.13 -13.01
C SER A 64 25.50 -0.30 -11.64
N PRO A 65 26.81 -0.64 -11.60
CA PRO A 65 27.56 -0.67 -10.35
C PRO A 65 27.48 0.63 -9.54
N ASP A 66 27.52 1.78 -10.22
CA ASP A 66 27.43 3.11 -9.57
C ASP A 66 26.04 3.36 -8.98
N GLN A 67 24.98 2.91 -9.65
CA GLN A 67 23.62 2.98 -9.13
C GLN A 67 23.45 2.11 -7.88
N ILE A 68 24.00 0.89 -7.89
CA ILE A 68 23.99 -0.01 -6.71
C ILE A 68 24.74 0.64 -5.54
N ALA A 69 25.93 1.19 -5.79
CA ALA A 69 26.72 1.87 -4.77
C ALA A 69 25.98 3.09 -4.19
N THR A 70 25.35 3.90 -5.05
CA THR A 70 24.56 5.07 -4.64
C THR A 70 23.34 4.66 -3.83
N ALA A 71 22.59 3.64 -4.26
CA ALA A 71 21.45 3.10 -3.54
C ALA A 71 21.85 2.60 -2.15
N ARG A 72 22.96 1.86 -2.06
CA ARG A 72 23.52 1.38 -0.79
C ARG A 72 23.89 2.53 0.16
N GLU A 73 24.53 3.59 -0.34
CA GLU A 73 24.83 4.78 0.47
C GLU A 73 23.56 5.49 0.97
N LEU A 74 22.49 5.51 0.17
CA LEU A 74 21.19 6.02 0.62
C LEU A 74 20.63 5.16 1.76
N LEU A 75 20.70 3.83 1.67
CA LEU A 75 20.23 2.94 2.75
C LEU A 75 20.99 3.19 4.08
N VAL A 76 22.29 3.48 4.01
CA VAL A 76 23.10 3.80 5.17
C VAL A 76 22.73 5.19 5.73
N SER A 77 22.78 6.22 4.89
CA SER A 77 22.56 7.62 5.30
C SER A 77 21.14 7.89 5.78
N GLN A 78 20.15 7.13 5.28
CA GLN A 78 18.75 7.21 5.72
C GLN A 78 18.42 6.29 6.90
N GLY A 79 19.41 5.52 7.38
CA GLY A 79 19.29 4.69 8.59
C GLY A 79 18.57 3.36 8.40
N CYS A 80 18.25 2.95 7.17
CA CYS A 80 17.57 1.69 6.87
C CYS A 80 18.32 0.48 7.46
N VAL A 81 19.66 0.49 7.31
CA VAL A 81 20.55 -0.59 7.75
C VAL A 81 20.60 -0.77 9.27
N GLY A 82 20.21 0.25 10.04
CA GLY A 82 20.15 0.18 11.51
C GLY A 82 18.95 -0.60 12.04
N CYS A 83 17.87 -0.68 11.25
CA CYS A 83 16.66 -1.38 11.64
C CYS A 83 16.44 -2.70 10.89
N HIS A 84 16.88 -2.79 9.63
CA HIS A 84 16.65 -3.96 8.78
C HIS A 84 17.91 -4.80 8.58
N THR A 85 17.69 -6.11 8.41
CA THR A 85 18.71 -7.03 7.91
C THR A 85 18.69 -7.04 6.39
N ILE A 86 19.86 -6.98 5.74
CA ILE A 86 20.01 -7.11 4.28
C ILE A 86 21.24 -7.98 4.00
N GLY A 87 21.04 -9.24 3.63
CA GLY A 87 22.11 -10.26 3.59
C GLY A 87 23.30 -9.95 2.68
N MET A 88 23.10 -9.11 1.65
CA MET A 88 24.18 -8.69 0.75
C MET A 88 24.95 -7.43 1.21
N PHE A 89 24.50 -6.78 2.29
CA PHE A 89 25.15 -5.60 2.87
C PHE A 89 25.60 -5.89 4.31
N PRO A 90 26.91 -6.12 4.54
CA PRO A 90 27.42 -6.46 5.87
C PRO A 90 27.06 -5.48 6.99
N GLU A 91 26.85 -4.21 6.66
CA GLU A 91 26.42 -3.17 7.60
C GLU A 91 24.94 -3.25 8.01
N ALA A 92 24.10 -3.98 7.27
CA ALA A 92 22.67 -4.09 7.49
C ALA A 92 22.34 -5.31 8.35
N GLN A 93 22.50 -5.13 9.67
CA GLN A 93 22.27 -6.16 10.69
C GLN A 93 21.15 -5.76 11.66
N GLY A 94 20.29 -4.82 11.28
CA GLY A 94 19.18 -4.40 12.11
C GLY A 94 18.15 -5.51 12.31
N LEU A 95 17.59 -5.58 13.51
CA LEU A 95 16.65 -6.63 13.93
C LEU A 95 15.26 -6.09 14.31
N ILE A 96 15.06 -4.78 14.17
CA ILE A 96 13.82 -4.09 14.55
C ILE A 96 12.77 -4.16 13.43
N GLY A 97 13.22 -4.04 12.19
CA GLY A 97 12.40 -4.20 10.99
C GLY A 97 12.54 -5.59 10.38
N PRO A 98 11.68 -5.95 9.41
CA PRO A 98 11.74 -7.23 8.72
C PRO A 98 13.08 -7.41 7.99
N ASN A 99 13.43 -8.66 7.74
CA ASN A 99 14.56 -9.01 6.88
C ASN A 99 14.20 -8.67 5.43
N LEU A 100 15.04 -7.88 4.74
CA LEU A 100 14.78 -7.44 3.36
C LEU A 100 15.60 -8.23 2.33
N THR A 101 16.29 -9.29 2.72
CA THR A 101 17.20 -10.05 1.84
C THR A 101 16.51 -10.62 0.59
N HIS A 102 15.24 -11.00 0.73
CA HIS A 102 14.44 -11.61 -0.35
C HIS A 102 13.14 -10.83 -0.60
N ILE A 103 13.15 -9.52 -0.32
CA ILE A 103 11.93 -8.71 -0.27
C ILE A 103 11.17 -8.71 -1.59
N ALA A 104 11.84 -8.77 -2.75
CA ALA A 104 11.14 -8.80 -4.04
C ALA A 104 10.26 -10.07 -4.15
N THR A 105 10.79 -11.22 -3.72
CA THR A 105 10.05 -12.50 -3.75
C THR A 105 8.94 -12.53 -2.70
N GLU A 106 9.19 -12.02 -1.50
CA GLU A 106 8.19 -11.96 -0.43
C GLU A 106 6.99 -11.09 -0.83
N VAL A 107 7.27 -9.96 -1.49
CA VAL A 107 6.24 -8.99 -1.90
C VAL A 107 5.27 -9.57 -2.92
N GLU A 108 5.71 -10.47 -3.80
CA GLU A 108 4.82 -11.17 -4.74
C GLU A 108 3.68 -11.91 -4.01
N GLN A 109 3.91 -12.38 -2.79
CA GLN A 109 2.88 -13.01 -1.95
C GLN A 109 2.12 -11.97 -1.12
N ILE A 110 2.81 -10.97 -0.57
CA ILE A 110 2.21 -9.94 0.28
C ILE A 110 1.09 -9.20 -0.46
N ILE A 111 1.33 -8.75 -1.70
CA ILE A 111 0.32 -7.96 -2.44
C ILE A 111 -0.97 -8.75 -2.73
N LEU A 112 -0.90 -10.08 -2.70
CA LEU A 112 -2.04 -10.96 -2.90
C LEU A 112 -2.79 -11.26 -1.60
N SER A 113 -2.16 -11.04 -0.44
CA SER A 113 -2.66 -11.41 0.87
C SER A 113 -3.95 -10.64 1.26
N PRO A 114 -4.88 -11.28 2.00
CA PRO A 114 -6.01 -10.58 2.60
C PRO A 114 -5.58 -9.48 3.57
N GLU A 115 -4.49 -9.67 4.29
CA GLU A 115 -3.98 -8.73 5.31
C GLU A 115 -3.55 -7.41 4.67
N TYR A 116 -2.79 -7.47 3.57
CA TYR A 116 -2.40 -6.28 2.81
C TYR A 116 -3.61 -5.54 2.23
N LYS A 117 -4.57 -6.28 1.66
CA LYS A 117 -5.81 -5.68 1.12
C LYS A 117 -6.66 -5.04 2.22
N ALA A 118 -6.75 -5.68 3.38
CA ALA A 118 -7.49 -5.15 4.53
C ALA A 118 -6.83 -3.91 5.14
N SER A 119 -5.53 -3.74 4.96
CA SER A 119 -4.78 -2.57 5.42
C SER A 119 -4.99 -1.33 4.53
N GLY A 120 -5.62 -1.50 3.36
CA GLY A 120 -5.84 -0.44 2.37
C GLY A 120 -4.73 -0.32 1.34
N GLY A 121 -3.80 -1.28 1.31
CA GLY A 121 -2.74 -1.38 0.30
C GLY A 121 -3.28 -1.45 -1.12
N ALA A 122 -2.65 -0.71 -2.04
CA ALA A 122 -3.11 -0.59 -3.43
C ALA A 122 -2.08 -1.03 -4.47
N ALA A 123 -0.89 -1.47 -4.05
CA ALA A 123 0.15 -1.93 -4.96
C ALA A 123 -0.26 -3.20 -5.71
N VAL A 124 0.02 -3.22 -7.01
CA VAL A 124 -0.24 -4.36 -7.89
C VAL A 124 1.05 -5.05 -8.37
N ASN A 125 2.21 -4.56 -7.94
CA ASN A 125 3.52 -5.14 -8.24
C ASN A 125 4.55 -4.78 -7.14
N VAL A 126 5.73 -5.41 -7.23
CA VAL A 126 6.82 -5.27 -6.27
C VAL A 126 7.25 -3.81 -6.08
N GLY A 127 7.53 -3.09 -7.17
CA GLY A 127 8.00 -1.71 -7.10
C GLY A 127 7.00 -0.77 -6.42
N GLN A 128 5.70 -0.93 -6.73
CA GLN A 128 4.64 -0.14 -6.09
C GLN A 128 4.54 -0.41 -4.59
N TYR A 129 4.63 -1.66 -4.17
CA TYR A 129 4.58 -2.02 -2.75
C TYR A 129 5.80 -1.46 -2.00
N LEU A 130 6.99 -1.56 -2.58
CA LEU A 130 8.22 -1.02 -1.98
C LEU A 130 8.16 0.51 -1.85
N TYR A 131 7.68 1.19 -2.89
CA TYR A 131 7.50 2.64 -2.87
C TYR A 131 6.46 3.07 -1.81
N GLU A 132 5.33 2.36 -1.76
CA GLU A 132 4.27 2.57 -0.76
C GLU A 132 4.79 2.33 0.66
N SER A 133 5.57 1.27 0.89
CA SER A 133 6.17 0.93 2.19
C SER A 133 7.15 2.00 2.68
N ILE A 134 7.88 2.66 1.77
CA ILE A 134 8.81 3.74 2.12
C ILE A 134 8.06 5.05 2.43
N LEU A 135 7.01 5.38 1.68
CA LEU A 135 6.29 6.64 1.85
C LEU A 135 5.18 6.60 2.89
N VAL A 136 4.54 5.45 3.07
CA VAL A 136 3.41 5.24 3.99
C VAL A 136 3.63 3.98 4.83
N PRO A 137 4.73 3.88 5.62
CA PRO A 137 5.04 2.64 6.34
C PRO A 137 3.92 2.06 7.23
N PRO A 138 3.10 2.86 7.94
CA PRO A 138 2.04 2.31 8.78
C PRO A 138 0.87 1.69 8.00
N LEU A 139 0.80 1.88 6.67
CA LEU A 139 -0.28 1.33 5.86
C LEU A 139 -0.27 -0.20 5.89
N TYR A 140 0.92 -0.80 5.84
CA TYR A 140 1.09 -2.25 6.01
C TYR A 140 2.41 -2.50 6.73
N VAL A 141 2.31 -3.04 7.94
CA VAL A 141 3.47 -3.46 8.73
C VAL A 141 3.64 -4.96 8.55
N ALA A 142 4.82 -5.38 8.11
CA ALA A 142 5.14 -6.80 7.95
C ALA A 142 4.86 -7.56 9.28
N PRO A 143 4.29 -8.76 9.24
CA PRO A 143 3.94 -9.48 10.46
C PRO A 143 5.18 -9.97 11.23
N ASP A 144 6.23 -10.38 10.51
CA ASP A 144 7.37 -11.08 11.07
C ASP A 144 8.66 -10.26 10.99
N CYS A 145 9.30 -10.08 12.15
CA CYS A 145 10.61 -9.48 12.33
C CYS A 145 11.54 -10.47 13.05
N PRO A 146 12.87 -10.31 12.97
CA PRO A 146 13.81 -11.24 13.61
C PRO A 146 13.61 -11.44 15.13
N MET A 147 13.04 -10.43 15.81
CA MET A 147 12.77 -10.45 17.26
C MET A 147 11.31 -10.77 17.63
N GLY A 148 10.48 -11.18 16.67
CA GLY A 148 9.04 -11.42 16.86
C GLY A 148 8.19 -10.56 15.95
N GLU A 149 7.01 -10.14 16.41
CA GLU A 149 6.15 -9.25 15.61
C GLU A 149 6.82 -7.90 15.35
N CYS A 150 6.67 -7.37 14.14
CA CYS A 150 7.20 -6.05 13.83
C CYS A 150 6.42 -4.95 14.56
N PRO A 151 7.11 -4.02 15.25
CA PRO A 151 6.44 -2.97 15.98
C PRO A 151 5.86 -1.91 15.03
N ASN A 152 4.65 -1.45 15.34
CA ASN A 152 4.01 -0.37 14.58
C ASN A 152 4.74 0.96 14.78
N TYR A 153 4.71 1.81 13.74
CA TYR A 153 5.20 3.20 13.76
C TYR A 153 6.70 3.39 14.06
N VAL A 154 7.54 2.35 13.97
CA VAL A 154 8.99 2.49 14.15
C VAL A 154 9.72 2.92 12.89
N MET A 155 9.19 2.57 11.71
CA MET A 155 9.77 3.01 10.44
C MET A 155 9.45 4.50 10.24
N PRO A 156 10.45 5.37 9.99
CA PRO A 156 10.22 6.80 9.82
C PRO A 156 9.21 7.11 8.71
N GLN A 157 8.27 8.02 8.99
CA GLN A 157 7.15 8.34 8.08
C GLN A 157 7.40 9.61 7.25
N ASN A 158 8.64 10.06 7.18
CA ASN A 158 9.00 11.34 6.59
C ASN A 158 10.14 11.21 5.57
N PHE A 159 10.30 10.03 4.97
CA PHE A 159 11.27 9.79 3.91
C PHE A 159 11.01 10.67 2.68
N GLY A 160 9.74 10.96 2.37
CA GLY A 160 9.37 11.91 1.30
C GLY A 160 9.84 13.35 1.52
N ASP A 161 10.15 13.74 2.76
CA ASP A 161 10.72 15.05 3.08
C ASP A 161 12.26 15.05 3.07
N ARG A 162 12.87 13.87 3.21
CA ARG A 162 14.32 13.68 3.36
C ARG A 162 15.02 13.24 2.08
N MET A 163 14.26 12.69 1.14
CA MET A 163 14.76 12.17 -0.13
C MET A 163 13.93 12.68 -1.29
N THR A 164 14.59 12.86 -2.42
CA THR A 164 13.94 13.09 -3.71
C THR A 164 13.23 11.82 -4.20
N ASN A 165 12.27 11.98 -5.11
CA ASN A 165 11.60 10.84 -5.73
C ASN A 165 12.59 9.94 -6.48
N GLU A 166 13.61 10.52 -7.10
CA GLU A 166 14.67 9.78 -7.79
C GLU A 166 15.49 8.91 -6.83
N GLN A 167 15.81 9.42 -5.64
CA GLN A 167 16.50 8.64 -4.61
C GLN A 167 15.63 7.49 -4.08
N ILE A 168 14.34 7.75 -3.84
CA ILE A 168 13.40 6.71 -3.40
C ILE A 168 13.25 5.65 -4.49
N ASN A 169 13.07 6.05 -5.74
CA ASN A 169 12.96 5.12 -6.87
C ASN A 169 14.22 4.28 -7.04
N LEU A 170 15.41 4.87 -6.83
CA LEU A 170 16.67 4.12 -6.89
C LEU A 170 16.77 3.04 -5.79
N ILE A 171 16.27 3.32 -4.58
CA ILE A 171 16.15 2.31 -3.50
C ILE A 171 15.13 1.24 -3.88
N VAL A 172 13.97 1.63 -4.41
CA VAL A 172 12.91 0.71 -4.86
C VAL A 172 13.45 -0.20 -5.96
N ASP A 173 14.18 0.33 -6.92
CA ASP A 173 14.79 -0.44 -8.01
C ASP A 173 15.79 -1.44 -7.47
N LEU A 174 16.64 -1.03 -6.52
CA LEU A 174 17.60 -1.91 -5.86
C LEU A 174 16.87 -3.07 -5.15
N PHE A 175 15.90 -2.75 -4.29
CA PHE A 175 15.12 -3.77 -3.57
C PHE A 175 14.30 -4.67 -4.48
N SER A 176 13.87 -4.17 -5.66
CA SER A 176 13.20 -5.00 -6.67
C SER A 176 14.11 -6.08 -7.27
N THR A 177 15.44 -5.99 -7.08
CA THR A 177 16.40 -7.04 -7.47
C THR A 177 16.65 -8.11 -6.39
N PHE A 178 16.16 -7.91 -5.17
CA PHE A 178 16.47 -8.77 -4.01
C PHE A 178 15.49 -9.95 -3.94
N LYS A 179 15.81 -11.00 -4.69
CA LYS A 179 15.01 -12.23 -4.79
C LYS A 179 15.38 -13.27 -3.76
#